data_AF-A0A7S2JU83-F1
#
_entry.id   AF-A0A7S2JU83-F1
#
_cell.length_a   1.000
_cell.length_b   1.000
_cell.length_c   1.000
_cell.angle_alpha   90.00
_cell.angle_beta   90.00
_cell.angle_gamma   90.00
#
_symmetry.space_group_name_H-M   'P 1'
#
loop_
_entity.id
_entity.type
_entity.pdbx_description
1 polymer ?
#
loop_
_entity_poly.entity_id
_entity_poly.type
_entity_poly.pdbx_seq_one_letter_code
_entity_poly.pdbx_strand_id
1 'polypeptide(L)'
;NTHDSVVPLPMAFSCMDIPGAVEGDGPALHAEVPQDRWCVNYMDLKEFGKLVLQALRQGVIRPTEHDVTFDPDNVDIGPGMSIVSEQFIKPVTRKAGRMSWALMMHPE
;
A
#
# COMPACT_ATOMS: atom_id res chain seq x y z
N ASN A 1 13.50 -25.97 19.66
CA ASN A 1 12.52 -24.88 19.72
C ASN A 1 12.67 -24.07 18.46
N THR A 2 11.60 -24.01 17.69
CA THR A 2 11.53 -23.78 16.25
C THR A 2 12.11 -22.45 15.79
N HIS A 3 12.89 -22.51 14.70
CA HIS A 3 13.45 -21.38 13.98
C HIS A 3 12.36 -20.45 13.45
N ASP A 4 12.37 -19.18 13.89
CA ASP A 4 11.77 -18.06 13.19
C ASP A 4 12.42 -17.91 11.81
N SER A 5 11.83 -18.58 10.83
CA SER A 5 12.19 -18.42 9.43
C SER A 5 11.46 -17.18 8.91
N VAL A 6 12.04 -16.01 9.17
CA VAL A 6 11.69 -14.79 8.44
C VAL A 6 12.13 -15.02 7.00
N VAL A 7 11.20 -15.43 6.14
CA VAL A 7 11.44 -15.54 4.71
C VAL A 7 11.84 -14.14 4.22
N PRO A 8 13.05 -13.94 3.65
CA PRO A 8 13.41 -12.65 3.09
C PRO A 8 12.46 -12.37 1.93
N LEU A 9 11.73 -11.24 2.00
CA LEU A 9 10.94 -10.76 0.87
C LEU A 9 11.85 -10.70 -0.37
N PRO A 10 11.45 -11.30 -1.51
CA PRO A 10 12.29 -11.34 -2.69
C PRO A 10 12.67 -9.92 -3.11
N MET A 11 13.99 -9.73 -3.26
CA MET A 11 14.62 -8.53 -3.77
C MET A 11 14.07 -8.18 -5.16
N ALA A 12 13.74 -6.89 -5.33
CA ALA A 12 13.25 -6.24 -6.55
C ALA A 12 11.77 -6.48 -6.94
N PHE A 13 10.85 -6.08 -6.06
CA PHE A 13 9.57 -5.59 -6.57
C PHE A 13 9.83 -4.25 -7.25
N SER A 14 9.55 -4.17 -8.56
CA SER A 14 9.54 -2.93 -9.32
C SER A 14 8.79 -1.88 -8.50
N CYS A 15 9.49 -0.79 -8.15
CA CYS A 15 8.91 0.35 -7.45
C CYS A 15 7.74 0.86 -8.29
N MET A 16 6.52 0.58 -7.86
CA MET A 16 5.37 1.25 -8.45
C MET A 16 5.43 2.70 -7.97
N ASP A 17 5.84 3.59 -8.86
CA ASP A 17 5.80 5.02 -8.59
C ASP A 17 4.33 5.46 -8.54
N ILE A 18 3.92 6.01 -7.40
CA ILE A 18 2.56 6.49 -7.18
C ILE A 18 2.50 7.95 -7.65
N PRO A 19 1.71 8.28 -8.69
CA PRO A 19 1.63 9.65 -9.18
C PRO A 19 1.15 10.61 -8.10
N GLY A 20 1.89 11.70 -7.88
CA GLY A 20 1.57 12.72 -6.89
C GLY A 20 1.94 12.37 -5.45
N ALA A 21 2.53 11.19 -5.20
CA ALA A 21 3.05 10.87 -3.88
C ALA A 21 4.29 11.70 -3.53
N VAL A 22 4.33 12.21 -2.31
CA VAL A 22 5.51 12.87 -1.75
C VAL A 22 6.37 11.91 -0.95
N GLU A 23 7.68 12.16 -0.95
CA GLU A 23 8.64 11.47 -0.07
C GLU A 23 9.21 12.49 0.95
N GLY A 24 9.45 12.09 2.20
CA GLY A 24 9.89 13.01 3.25
C GLY A 24 10.11 12.38 4.63
N ASP A 25 10.10 13.19 5.69
CA ASP A 25 10.13 12.72 7.09
C ASP A 25 8.70 12.54 7.59
N GLY A 26 8.18 11.30 7.52
CA GLY A 26 6.82 11.00 7.91
C GLY A 26 6.50 11.30 9.39
N PRO A 27 7.35 10.93 10.36
CA PRO A 27 7.18 11.35 11.75
C PRO A 27 7.08 12.86 11.94
N ALA A 28 7.92 13.65 11.26
CA ALA A 28 7.84 15.11 11.33
C ALA A 28 6.50 15.63 10.75
N LEU A 29 6.09 15.09 9.61
CA LEU A 29 4.83 15.48 8.96
C LEU A 29 3.60 15.16 9.82
N HIS A 30 3.58 14.02 10.51
CA HIS A 30 2.54 13.70 11.49
C HIS A 30 2.60 14.56 12.78
N ALA A 31 3.71 15.24 13.06
CA ALA A 31 3.76 16.20 14.16
C ALA A 31 3.21 17.58 13.75
N GLU A 32 3.33 17.92 12.46
CA GLU A 32 2.95 19.21 11.91
C GLU A 32 1.48 19.26 11.44
N VAL A 33 1.04 18.23 10.72
CA VAL A 33 -0.30 18.20 10.12
C VAL A 33 -1.34 17.71 11.13
N PRO A 34 -2.44 18.47 11.36
CA PRO A 34 -3.53 18.04 12.23
C PRO A 34 -4.10 16.66 11.87
N GLN A 35 -4.44 15.86 12.90
CA GLN A 35 -4.88 14.47 12.72
C GLN A 35 -6.16 14.32 11.88
N ASP A 36 -7.05 15.31 11.91
CA ASP A 36 -8.28 15.33 11.12
C ASP A 36 -8.02 15.43 9.61
N ARG A 37 -6.80 15.83 9.20
CA ARG A 37 -6.35 15.82 7.81
C ARG A 37 -5.71 14.52 7.36
N TRP A 38 -5.51 13.55 8.26
CA TRP A 38 -4.94 12.23 7.89
C TRP A 38 -6.00 11.31 7.30
N CYS A 39 -6.92 11.87 6.52
CA CYS A 39 -8.07 11.20 5.96
C CYS A 39 -7.92 11.13 4.44
N VAL A 40 -8.41 10.04 3.87
CA VAL A 40 -8.57 9.92 2.41
C VAL A 40 -9.95 10.43 2.01
N ASN A 41 -10.02 11.10 0.87
CA ASN A 41 -11.27 11.52 0.27
C ASN A 41 -11.77 10.47 -0.75
N TYR A 42 -12.95 10.71 -1.32
CA TYR A 42 -13.57 9.79 -2.30
C TYR A 42 -12.72 9.61 -3.58
N MET A 43 -12.06 10.68 -4.05
CA MET A 43 -11.20 10.63 -5.22
C MET A 43 -9.94 9.80 -4.95
N ASP A 44 -9.36 9.94 -3.75
CA ASP A 44 -8.22 9.12 -3.32
C ASP A 44 -8.57 7.64 -3.32
N LEU A 45 -9.75 7.28 -2.80
CA LEU A 45 -10.21 5.89 -2.79
C LEU A 45 -10.42 5.34 -4.21
N LYS A 46 -10.93 6.16 -5.13
CA LYS A 46 -11.13 5.78 -6.52
C LYS A 46 -9.81 5.54 -7.25
N GLU A 47 -8.82 6.43 -7.08
CA GLU A 47 -7.49 6.25 -7.66
C GLU A 47 -6.75 5.09 -7.01
N PHE A 48 -6.89 4.92 -5.69
CA PHE A 48 -6.37 3.78 -4.96
C PHE A 48 -6.85 2.44 -5.54
N GLY A 49 -8.13 2.31 -5.88
CA GLY A 49 -8.66 1.12 -6.55
C GLY A 49 -7.94 0.79 -7.86
N LYS A 50 -7.62 1.81 -8.69
CA LYS A 50 -6.88 1.61 -9.94
C LYS A 50 -5.44 1.16 -9.68
N LEU A 51 -4.78 1.75 -8.68
CA LEU A 51 -3.41 1.40 -8.30
C LEU A 51 -3.34 -0.04 -7.79
N VAL A 52 -4.30 -0.48 -6.99
CA VAL A 52 -4.39 -1.88 -6.52
C VAL A 52 -4.56 -2.84 -7.71
N LEU A 53 -5.45 -2.53 -8.65
CA LEU A 53 -5.63 -3.35 -9.86
C LEU A 53 -4.35 -3.39 -10.72
N GLN A 54 -3.63 -2.27 -10.83
CA GLN A 54 -2.35 -2.24 -11.51
C GLN A 54 -1.30 -3.10 -10.77
N ALA A 55 -1.27 -3.03 -9.44
CA ALA A 55 -0.32 -3.76 -8.61
C ALA A 55 -0.56 -5.27 -8.72
N LEU A 56 -1.81 -5.69 -8.84
CA LEU A 56 -2.19 -7.06 -9.14
C LEU A 56 -1.69 -7.51 -10.52
N ARG A 57 -1.98 -6.74 -11.57
CA ARG A 57 -1.54 -7.05 -12.95
C ARG A 57 -0.02 -7.15 -13.08
N GLN A 58 0.71 -6.36 -12.30
CA GLN A 58 2.18 -6.37 -12.27
C GLN A 58 2.77 -7.44 -11.33
N GLY A 59 1.92 -8.19 -10.62
CA GLY A 59 2.34 -9.21 -9.67
C GLY A 59 3.04 -8.64 -8.42
N VAL A 60 2.79 -7.37 -8.09
CA VAL A 60 3.21 -6.72 -6.84
C VAL A 60 2.38 -7.23 -5.68
N ILE A 61 1.05 -7.22 -5.84
CA ILE A 61 0.12 -7.90 -4.92
C ILE A 61 -0.09 -9.31 -5.43
N ARG A 62 0.04 -10.29 -4.54
CA ARG A 62 -0.16 -11.72 -4.85
C ARG A 62 -1.18 -12.33 -3.89
N PRO A 63 -2.07 -13.20 -4.40
CA PRO A 63 -2.91 -14.02 -3.55
C PRO A 63 -2.05 -14.78 -2.54
N THR A 64 -2.55 -14.91 -1.31
CA THR A 64 -1.93 -15.75 -0.29
C THR A 64 -2.81 -16.98 -0.09
N GLU A 65 -2.27 -18.04 0.51
CA GLU A 65 -3.02 -19.27 0.80
C GLU A 65 -4.29 -19.04 1.64
N HIS A 66 -4.37 -17.91 2.34
CA HIS A 66 -5.51 -17.51 3.17
C HIS A 66 -6.55 -16.64 2.45
N ASP A 67 -6.28 -16.18 1.22
CA ASP A 67 -7.21 -15.38 0.41
C ASP A 67 -7.69 -16.18 -0.80
N VAL A 68 -8.45 -17.22 -0.49
CA VAL A 68 -9.12 -18.11 -1.47
C VAL A 68 -10.27 -17.42 -2.22
N THR A 69 -10.63 -16.20 -1.84
CA THR A 69 -11.77 -15.47 -2.40
C THR A 69 -11.40 -14.55 -3.56
N PHE A 70 -10.14 -14.15 -3.66
CA PHE A 70 -9.67 -13.26 -4.72
C PHE A 70 -9.06 -14.04 -5.88
N ASP A 71 -9.66 -13.89 -7.05
CA ASP A 71 -9.17 -14.45 -8.31
C ASP A 71 -8.53 -13.32 -9.15
N PRO A 72 -7.21 -13.38 -9.44
CA PRO A 72 -6.54 -12.39 -10.29
C PRO A 72 -7.15 -12.21 -11.68
N ASP A 73 -7.83 -13.25 -12.19
CA ASP A 73 -8.48 -13.26 -13.50
C ASP A 73 -9.95 -12.78 -13.43
N ASN A 74 -10.51 -12.61 -12.23
CA ASN A 74 -11.84 -12.08 -11.97
C ASN A 74 -11.81 -10.88 -11.01
N VAL A 75 -11.82 -9.67 -11.59
CA VAL A 75 -11.68 -8.40 -10.86
C VAL A 75 -12.98 -7.83 -10.27
N ASP A 76 -14.08 -8.59 -10.29
CA ASP A 76 -15.35 -8.14 -9.70
C ASP A 76 -15.25 -7.99 -8.17
N ILE A 77 -14.38 -8.79 -7.54
CA ILE A 77 -14.05 -8.72 -6.13
C ILE A 77 -12.54 -8.54 -6.03
N GLY A 78 -12.10 -7.49 -5.34
CA GLY A 78 -10.68 -7.24 -5.11
C GLY A 78 -10.09 -8.06 -3.96
N PRO A 79 -8.76 -8.04 -3.78
CA PRO A 79 -8.09 -8.71 -2.66
C PRO A 79 -8.54 -8.13 -1.32
N GLY A 80 -8.43 -8.94 -0.27
CA GLY A 80 -8.72 -8.48 1.09
C GLY A 80 -7.85 -7.27 1.48
N MET A 81 -8.42 -6.30 2.22
CA MET A 81 -7.69 -5.10 2.64
C MET A 81 -6.48 -5.40 3.53
N SER A 82 -6.46 -6.54 4.23
CA SER A 82 -5.27 -6.99 4.96
C SER A 82 -4.09 -7.24 4.02
N ILE A 83 -4.30 -7.93 2.90
CA ILE A 83 -3.27 -8.19 1.88
C ILE A 83 -2.82 -6.90 1.23
N VAL A 84 -3.76 -6.05 0.85
CA VAL A 84 -3.44 -4.74 0.26
C VAL A 84 -2.61 -3.90 1.23
N SER A 85 -2.94 -3.93 2.53
CA SER A 85 -2.18 -3.22 3.56
C SER A 85 -0.74 -3.75 3.67
N GLU A 86 -0.57 -5.07 3.78
CA GLU A 86 0.76 -5.68 3.99
C GLU A 86 1.66 -5.62 2.75
N GLN A 87 1.12 -5.92 1.57
CA GLN A 87 1.91 -6.08 0.35
C GLN A 87 2.04 -4.78 -0.46
N PHE A 88 1.15 -3.81 -0.25
CA PHE A 88 1.13 -2.58 -1.06
C PHE A 88 1.24 -1.30 -0.24
N ILE A 89 0.29 -1.02 0.66
CA ILE A 89 0.27 0.26 1.40
C ILE A 89 1.53 0.41 2.26
N LYS A 90 1.83 -0.56 3.13
CA LYS A 90 2.98 -0.46 4.06
C LYS A 90 4.33 -0.37 3.34
N PRO A 91 4.64 -1.16 2.31
CA PRO A 91 5.89 -1.02 1.57
C PRO A 91 6.02 0.36 0.92
N VAL A 92 4.96 0.83 0.25
CA VAL A 92 4.95 2.13 -0.44
C VAL A 92 5.15 3.27 0.56
N THR A 93 4.35 3.34 1.63
CA THR A 93 4.46 4.43 2.60
C THR A 93 5.74 4.36 3.43
N ARG A 94 6.29 3.16 3.68
CA ARG A 94 7.60 3.00 4.31
C ARG A 94 8.72 3.58 3.44
N LYS A 95 8.68 3.32 2.13
CA LYS A 95 9.63 3.90 1.17
C LYS A 95 9.54 5.42 1.14
N ALA A 96 8.32 5.95 1.19
CA ALA A 96 8.06 7.39 1.15
C ALA A 96 8.45 8.16 2.43
N GLY A 97 8.91 7.48 3.50
CA GLY A 97 9.30 8.14 4.76
C GLY A 97 8.48 7.74 5.98
N ARG A 98 7.71 6.64 5.91
CA ARG A 98 6.86 6.12 7.00
C ARG A 98 5.71 7.06 7.38
N MET A 99 5.17 7.80 6.43
CA MET A 99 3.94 8.59 6.61
C MET A 99 2.68 7.75 6.41
N SER A 100 1.50 8.27 6.74
CA SER A 100 0.24 7.65 6.34
C SER A 100 0.01 7.80 4.83
N TRP A 101 -0.83 6.95 4.23
CA TRP A 101 -1.18 7.09 2.81
C TRP A 101 -1.79 8.46 2.51
N ALA A 102 -2.66 8.96 3.39
CA ALA A 102 -3.29 10.28 3.24
C ALA A 102 -2.23 11.39 3.16
N LEU A 103 -1.29 11.43 4.11
CA LEU A 103 -0.22 12.43 4.13
C LEU A 103 0.77 12.29 2.97
N MET A 104 0.95 11.06 2.46
CA MET A 104 1.76 10.83 1.26
C MET A 104 1.14 11.47 0.02
N MET A 105 -0.19 11.52 -0.07
CA MET A 105 -0.90 12.09 -1.21
C MET A 105 -1.22 13.59 -1.02
N HIS A 106 -1.43 14.02 0.23
CA HIS A 106 -1.81 15.37 0.62
C HIS A 106 -0.99 15.79 1.84
N PRO A 107 0.22 16.34 1.66
CA PRO A 107 1.11 16.74 2.75
C PRO A 107 0.67 18.01 3.52
N GLU A 108 -0.47 18.61 3.18
CA GLU A 108 -0.98 19.86 3.77
C GLU A 108 -2.07 19.73 4.85
#